data_AF-A0A846CVS4-F1
#
_entry.id   AF-A0A846CVS4-F1
#
_cell.length_a   1.000
_cell.length_b   1.000
_cell.length_c   1.000
_cell.angle_alpha   90.00
_cell.angle_beta   90.00
_cell.angle_gamma   90.00
#
_symmetry.space_group_name_H-M   'P 1'
#
loop_
_entity.id
_entity.type
_entity.pdbx_description
1 polymer ?
#
loop_
_entity_poly.entity_id
_entity_poly.type
_entity_poly.pdbx_seq_one_letter_code
_entity_poly.pdbx_strand_id
1 'polypeptide(L)'
;MIRYRHKKISILFGSLLMVGAWWLPAQAKQTTNSVLEKAITTEDPTIPIEELELMLKPLTLDELEGEAKAWMFLLKTKVKELSDAEIAVKRKNRELQQTKEAVDALEDAKEALEEATDTKEKIETEGSAEDRLKALKAAEEAQEALEKAQESVEEAVKEEEKTQHDKTLQGAIDKAVESTEKEKDKAKTSNEDVAKVQEKIGTISNKIVTDEQEQKKTEQGLDKAKQDLEEAVEAKTEVKKQVLVNMTTLREERTALSDRFEVVLEELETKGGDVELYNKYIDAISGIKVDVTDTQGTWITIVGWLQSKEGGLRWANNIGKFLGIVAGFSILSLIVGTVLEKSLWMFPNMSAMLRQFVVRITRQGLFVVGIILGITALEVSIGPLMAMIGA
;
A
#
# COMPACT_ATOMS: atom_id res chain seq x y z
N MET A 1 16.01 -54.14 38.86
CA MET A 1 16.92 -53.98 40.02
C MET A 1 17.57 -52.61 39.87
N ILE A 2 17.14 -51.58 40.59
CA ILE A 2 17.71 -51.16 41.89
C ILE A 2 16.60 -50.49 42.72
N ARG A 3 16.71 -50.68 44.03
CA ARG A 3 15.67 -50.52 45.05
C ARG A 3 15.51 -49.09 45.57
N TYR A 4 14.27 -48.78 45.88
CA TYR A 4 13.76 -47.87 46.92
C TYR A 4 14.52 -47.96 48.26
N ARG A 5 14.66 -46.84 49.01
CA ARG A 5 14.08 -46.64 50.36
C ARG A 5 14.56 -45.36 51.08
N HIS A 6 13.58 -44.53 51.41
CA HIS A 6 13.35 -43.76 52.65
C HIS A 6 14.49 -43.50 53.66
N LYS A 7 14.53 -42.25 54.13
CA LYS A 7 14.47 -41.93 55.57
C LYS A 7 13.56 -40.72 55.84
N LYS A 8 12.54 -40.93 56.67
CA LYS A 8 11.88 -39.88 57.48
C LYS A 8 12.60 -39.86 58.84
N ILE A 9 12.91 -38.67 59.37
CA ILE A 9 13.02 -38.44 60.82
C ILE A 9 12.32 -37.11 61.09
N SER A 10 11.56 -37.12 62.17
CA SER A 10 10.61 -36.12 62.65
C SER A 10 11.09 -35.58 64.01
N ILE A 11 10.45 -34.50 64.48
CA ILE A 11 10.28 -34.06 65.88
C ILE A 11 11.21 -32.93 66.40
N LEU A 12 10.60 -31.73 66.44
CA LEU A 12 10.37 -30.81 67.58
C LEU A 12 11.48 -30.61 68.64
N PHE A 13 11.83 -29.33 68.91
CA PHE A 13 11.57 -28.60 70.18
C PHE A 13 12.30 -27.24 70.18
N GLY A 14 11.69 -26.19 70.74
CA GLY A 14 12.46 -25.03 71.22
C GLY A 14 11.85 -23.65 70.96
N SER A 15 10.79 -23.32 71.69
CA SER A 15 10.35 -21.95 71.98
C SER A 15 11.49 -21.11 72.61
N LEU A 16 11.75 -19.89 72.10
CA LEU A 16 12.00 -18.73 72.97
C LEU A 16 11.87 -17.38 72.21
N LEU A 17 11.13 -16.48 72.85
CA LEU A 17 10.85 -15.08 72.51
C LEU A 17 12.10 -14.23 72.18
N MET A 18 12.02 -13.47 71.10
CA MET A 18 12.55 -12.10 71.04
C MET A 18 11.54 -11.20 70.32
N VAL A 19 10.80 -10.45 71.14
CA VAL A 19 10.01 -9.28 70.75
C VAL A 19 11.00 -8.14 70.53
N GLY A 20 11.00 -7.55 69.33
CA GLY A 20 11.92 -6.46 69.02
C GLY A 20 11.66 -5.83 67.65
N ALA A 21 10.62 -4.99 67.59
CA ALA A 21 10.50 -3.80 66.75
C ALA A 21 11.15 -3.82 65.34
N TRP A 22 10.35 -4.10 64.31
CA TRP A 22 10.33 -3.29 63.08
C TRP A 22 8.94 -3.31 62.47
N TRP A 23 8.08 -2.45 63.03
CA TRP A 23 6.90 -1.99 62.34
C TRP A 23 7.35 -0.92 61.34
N LEU A 24 7.72 -1.34 60.13
CA LEU A 24 7.58 -0.45 58.98
C LEU A 24 6.10 -0.54 58.57
N PRO A 25 5.33 0.56 58.56
CA PRO A 25 4.18 0.60 57.69
C PRO A 25 4.76 0.52 56.28
N ALA A 26 4.67 -0.65 55.67
CA ALA A 26 4.64 -0.71 54.22
C ALA A 26 3.48 0.21 53.83
N GLN A 27 3.81 1.41 53.35
CA GLN A 27 2.90 2.09 52.44
C GLN A 27 2.78 1.13 51.27
N ALA A 28 1.78 0.25 51.34
CA ALA A 28 1.12 -0.22 50.16
C ALA A 28 0.73 1.07 49.44
N LYS A 29 1.54 1.49 48.46
CA LYS A 29 1.02 2.25 47.33
C LYS A 29 -0.22 1.48 46.96
N GLN A 30 -1.38 2.05 47.25
CA GLN A 30 -2.61 1.59 46.67
C GLN A 30 -2.30 1.58 45.18
N THR A 31 -2.09 0.38 44.64
CA THR A 31 -2.31 0.12 43.24
C THR A 31 -3.80 0.37 43.10
N THR A 32 -4.16 1.65 42.94
CA THR A 32 -5.43 2.03 42.39
C THR A 32 -5.49 1.25 41.10
N ASN A 33 -6.33 0.21 41.12
CA ASN A 33 -6.67 -0.54 39.94
C ASN A 33 -6.95 0.49 38.85
N SER A 34 -6.08 0.49 37.85
CA SER A 34 -6.16 1.29 36.64
C SER A 34 -7.50 0.97 35.99
N VAL A 35 -8.51 1.73 36.40
CA VAL A 35 -9.59 2.08 35.49
C VAL A 35 -8.85 2.76 34.37
N LEU A 36 -8.84 2.09 33.22
CA LEU A 36 -8.53 2.68 31.93
C LEU A 36 -9.45 3.91 31.86
N GLU A 37 -8.95 5.10 32.23
CA GLU A 37 -9.73 6.31 32.10
C GLU A 37 -10.15 6.36 30.64
N LYS A 38 -11.47 6.40 30.45
CA LYS A 38 -12.10 6.16 29.17
C LYS A 38 -11.64 7.30 28.26
N ALA A 39 -10.75 6.99 27.31
CA ALA A 39 -10.36 7.93 26.27
C ALA A 39 -11.63 8.52 25.63
N ILE A 40 -11.75 9.83 25.66
CA ILE A 40 -12.90 10.61 25.24
C ILE A 40 -12.69 11.08 23.80
N THR A 41 -11.48 11.52 23.46
CA THR A 41 -11.20 12.12 22.15
C THR A 41 -11.27 11.10 21.01
N THR A 42 -10.99 9.83 21.31
CA THR A 42 -11.10 8.73 20.35
C THR A 42 -12.54 8.29 20.02
N GLU A 43 -13.57 8.81 20.71
CA GLU A 43 -14.96 8.53 20.37
C GLU A 43 -15.35 9.13 19.01
N ASP A 44 -14.71 10.23 18.61
CA ASP A 44 -14.76 10.79 17.26
C ASP A 44 -13.34 10.87 16.67
N PRO A 45 -12.85 9.82 15.99
CA PRO A 45 -11.52 9.81 15.37
C PRO A 45 -11.35 10.83 14.23
N THR A 46 -12.44 11.46 13.78
CA THR A 46 -12.46 12.44 12.69
C THR A 46 -12.48 13.89 13.17
N ILE A 47 -12.48 14.11 14.50
CA ILE A 47 -12.46 15.43 15.12
C ILE A 47 -11.41 16.36 14.46
N PRO A 48 -11.73 17.63 14.15
CA PRO A 48 -10.74 18.58 13.62
C PRO A 48 -9.55 18.73 14.58
N ILE A 49 -8.35 18.92 14.03
CA ILE A 49 -7.12 19.00 14.84
C ILE A 49 -7.20 20.17 15.83
N GLU A 50 -7.75 21.31 15.42
CA GLU A 50 -7.88 22.48 16.27
C GLU A 50 -8.84 22.25 17.45
N GLU A 51 -9.90 21.47 17.23
CA GLU A 51 -10.84 21.09 18.30
C GLU A 51 -10.21 20.08 19.25
N LEU A 52 -9.47 19.10 18.69
CA LEU A 52 -8.70 18.13 19.47
C LEU A 52 -7.69 18.82 20.38
N GLU A 53 -6.88 19.74 19.86
CA GLU A 53 -5.93 20.54 20.66
C GLU A 53 -6.61 21.23 21.85
N LEU A 54 -7.80 21.81 21.64
CA LEU A 54 -8.55 22.47 22.71
C LEU A 54 -9.07 21.47 23.76
N MET A 55 -9.45 20.26 23.33
CA MET A 55 -9.92 19.19 24.22
C MET A 55 -8.79 18.56 25.05
N LEU A 56 -7.56 18.57 24.55
CA LEU A 56 -6.40 18.00 25.24
C LEU A 56 -5.84 18.92 26.34
N LYS A 57 -5.93 20.24 26.16
CA LYS A 57 -5.46 21.25 27.14
C LYS A 57 -5.91 21.04 28.59
N PRO A 58 -7.20 20.78 28.88
CA PRO A 58 -7.65 20.57 30.25
C PRO A 58 -7.21 19.22 30.86
N LEU A 59 -6.78 18.26 30.04
CA LEU A 59 -6.45 16.91 30.50
C LEU A 59 -5.17 16.88 31.33
N THR A 60 -5.14 16.03 32.33
CA THR A 60 -3.96 15.73 33.14
C THR A 60 -3.01 14.80 32.39
N LEU A 61 -1.80 14.63 32.94
CA LEU A 61 -0.80 13.74 32.36
C LEU A 61 -1.31 12.29 32.26
N ASP A 62 -1.93 11.78 33.33
CA ASP A 62 -2.46 10.40 33.39
C ASP A 62 -3.61 10.20 32.38
N GLU A 63 -4.48 11.20 32.21
CA GLU A 63 -5.56 11.20 31.21
C GLU A 63 -4.99 11.19 29.77
N LEU A 64 -3.97 12.02 29.49
CA LEU A 64 -3.30 12.07 28.19
C LEU A 64 -2.57 10.77 27.84
N GLU A 65 -1.99 10.07 28.82
CA GLU A 65 -1.44 8.74 28.59
C GLU A 65 -2.51 7.72 28.18
N GLY A 66 -3.72 7.86 28.72
CA GLY A 66 -4.89 7.08 28.33
C GLY A 66 -5.32 7.36 26.89
N GLU A 67 -5.42 8.64 26.53
CA GLU A 67 -5.72 9.09 25.16
C GLU A 67 -4.66 8.59 24.17
N ALA A 68 -3.37 8.75 24.47
CA ALA A 68 -2.28 8.31 23.59
C ALA A 68 -2.34 6.80 23.31
N LYS A 69 -2.64 5.98 24.34
CA LYS A 69 -2.83 4.52 24.16
C LYS A 69 -4.01 4.20 23.25
N ALA A 70 -5.10 4.96 23.36
CA ALA A 70 -6.29 4.76 22.53
C ALA A 70 -6.06 5.18 21.08
N TRP A 71 -5.44 6.34 20.82
CA TRP A 71 -5.06 6.79 19.48
C TRP A 71 -4.07 5.83 18.81
N MET A 72 -3.08 5.34 19.55
CA MET A 72 -2.16 4.30 19.08
C MET A 72 -2.90 3.01 18.69
N PHE A 73 -3.92 2.61 19.44
CA PHE A 73 -4.73 1.44 19.11
C PHE A 73 -5.52 1.64 17.81
N LEU A 74 -6.14 2.81 17.61
CA LEU A 74 -6.82 3.16 16.35
C LEU A 74 -5.85 3.12 15.17
N LEU A 75 -4.69 3.76 15.32
CA LEU A 75 -3.65 3.80 14.30
C LEU A 75 -3.13 2.40 13.96
N LYS A 76 -2.84 1.54 14.96
CA LYS A 76 -2.48 0.13 14.76
C LYS A 76 -3.55 -0.65 14.01
N THR A 77 -4.81 -0.43 14.37
CA THR A 77 -5.94 -1.08 13.71
C THR A 77 -5.99 -0.68 12.23
N LYS A 78 -5.84 0.62 11.94
CA LYS A 78 -5.83 1.12 10.56
C LYS A 78 -4.62 0.63 9.76
N VAL A 79 -3.43 0.61 10.36
CA VAL A 79 -2.21 0.05 9.75
C VAL A 79 -2.39 -1.43 9.43
N LYS A 80 -3.05 -2.19 10.31
CA LYS A 80 -3.37 -3.60 10.05
C LYS A 80 -4.34 -3.74 8.87
N GLU A 81 -5.43 -2.98 8.85
CA GLU A 81 -6.37 -2.99 7.70
C GLU A 81 -5.65 -2.70 6.38
N LEU A 82 -4.73 -1.72 6.38
CA LEU A 82 -3.93 -1.39 5.20
C LEU A 82 -2.98 -2.53 4.79
N SER A 83 -2.29 -3.14 5.75
CA SER A 83 -1.42 -4.29 5.51
C SER A 83 -2.19 -5.48 4.96
N ASP A 84 -3.38 -5.74 5.49
CA ASP A 84 -4.26 -6.82 5.03
C ASP A 84 -4.72 -6.55 3.58
N ALA A 85 -5.08 -5.31 3.26
CA ALA A 85 -5.41 -4.91 1.88
C ALA A 85 -4.21 -5.08 0.92
N GLU A 86 -3.00 -4.69 1.32
CA GLU A 86 -1.78 -4.87 0.51
C GLU A 86 -1.47 -6.35 0.26
N ILE A 87 -1.64 -7.20 1.28
CA ILE A 87 -1.49 -8.65 1.14
C ILE A 87 -2.55 -9.22 0.19
N ALA A 88 -3.81 -8.77 0.31
CA ALA A 88 -4.89 -9.20 -0.58
C ALA A 88 -4.59 -8.87 -2.05
N VAL A 89 -4.09 -7.66 -2.34
CA VAL A 89 -3.63 -7.28 -3.69
C VAL A 89 -2.51 -8.20 -4.18
N LYS A 90 -1.50 -8.48 -3.34
CA LYS A 90 -0.39 -9.36 -3.70
C LYS A 90 -0.86 -10.79 -4.01
N ARG A 91 -1.81 -11.33 -3.24
CA ARG A 91 -2.40 -12.65 -3.52
C ARG A 91 -3.22 -12.64 -4.81
N LYS A 92 -4.10 -11.65 -4.99
CA LYS A 92 -4.91 -11.52 -6.22
C LYS A 92 -4.04 -11.35 -7.47
N ASN A 93 -2.87 -10.71 -7.36
CA ASN A 93 -1.89 -10.64 -8.45
C ASN A 93 -1.33 -12.00 -8.83
N ARG A 94 -0.99 -12.86 -7.86
CA ARG A 94 -0.51 -14.22 -8.12
C ARG A 94 -1.59 -15.08 -8.76
N GLU A 95 -2.81 -15.00 -8.23
CA GLU A 95 -3.97 -15.70 -8.80
C GLU A 95 -4.23 -15.25 -10.25
N LEU A 96 -4.20 -13.94 -10.52
CA LEU A 96 -4.34 -13.39 -11.87
C LEU A 96 -3.20 -13.82 -12.80
N GLN A 97 -1.96 -13.88 -12.30
CA GLN A 97 -0.82 -14.35 -13.09
C GLN A 97 -1.04 -15.81 -13.48
N GLN A 98 -1.35 -16.68 -12.52
CA GLN A 98 -1.61 -18.09 -12.78
C GLN A 98 -2.80 -18.31 -13.74
N THR A 99 -3.86 -17.52 -13.59
CA THR A 99 -5.03 -17.60 -14.49
C THR A 99 -4.65 -17.18 -15.91
N LYS A 100 -3.78 -16.17 -16.08
CA LYS A 100 -3.29 -15.74 -17.40
C LYS A 100 -2.35 -16.75 -18.03
N GLU A 101 -1.43 -17.33 -17.25
CA GLU A 101 -0.55 -18.41 -17.71
C GLU A 101 -1.36 -19.62 -18.20
N ALA A 102 -2.48 -19.93 -17.54
CA ALA A 102 -3.42 -20.94 -18.01
C ALA A 102 -4.13 -20.56 -19.32
N VAL A 103 -4.54 -19.29 -19.48
CA VAL A 103 -5.12 -18.79 -20.74
C VAL A 103 -4.14 -18.92 -21.90
N ASP A 104 -2.88 -18.51 -21.69
CA ASP A 104 -1.83 -18.60 -22.70
C ASP A 104 -1.56 -20.08 -23.06
N ALA A 105 -1.48 -20.96 -22.07
CA ALA A 105 -1.28 -22.39 -22.30
C ALA A 105 -2.46 -23.08 -23.01
N LEU A 106 -3.70 -22.63 -22.78
CA LEU A 106 -4.86 -23.11 -23.53
C LEU A 106 -4.84 -22.66 -24.99
N GLU A 107 -4.32 -21.46 -25.28
CA GLU A 107 -4.11 -21.00 -26.66
C GLU A 107 -3.02 -21.82 -27.35
N ASP A 108 -1.86 -22.01 -26.70
CA ASP A 108 -0.77 -22.84 -27.22
C ASP A 108 -1.27 -24.26 -27.53
N ALA A 109 -2.08 -24.84 -26.64
CA ALA A 109 -2.67 -26.16 -26.83
C ALA A 109 -3.61 -26.21 -28.04
N LYS A 110 -4.37 -25.13 -28.27
CA LYS A 110 -5.28 -25.02 -29.40
C LYS A 110 -4.51 -24.89 -30.72
N GLU A 111 -3.51 -24.02 -30.79
CA GLU A 111 -2.68 -23.83 -31.98
C GLU A 111 -1.98 -25.15 -32.37
N ALA A 112 -1.43 -25.87 -31.39
CA ALA A 112 -0.80 -27.16 -31.62
C ALA A 112 -1.79 -28.26 -32.07
N LEU A 113 -3.04 -28.22 -31.58
CA LEU A 113 -4.12 -29.11 -32.06
C LEU A 113 -4.53 -28.80 -33.50
N GLU A 114 -4.66 -27.53 -33.87
CA GLU A 114 -4.94 -27.10 -35.24
C GLU A 114 -3.80 -27.51 -36.20
N GLU A 115 -2.53 -27.37 -35.80
CA GLU A 115 -1.41 -27.84 -36.62
C GLU A 115 -1.41 -29.37 -36.78
N ALA A 116 -1.75 -30.11 -35.72
CA ALA A 116 -1.86 -31.56 -35.77
C ALA A 116 -2.99 -32.03 -36.71
N THR A 117 -4.13 -31.34 -36.74
CA THR A 117 -5.26 -31.66 -37.63
C THR A 117 -4.96 -31.33 -39.08
N ASP A 118 -4.45 -30.13 -39.37
CA ASP A 118 -4.03 -29.69 -40.71
C ASP A 118 -2.98 -30.64 -41.33
N THR A 119 -2.05 -31.12 -40.50
CA THR A 119 -1.00 -32.04 -40.95
C THR A 119 -1.58 -33.45 -41.19
N LYS A 120 -2.56 -33.88 -40.40
CA LYS A 120 -3.25 -35.17 -40.59
C LYS A 120 -4.06 -35.21 -41.88
N GLU A 121 -4.78 -34.14 -42.24
CA GLU A 121 -5.51 -34.04 -43.50
C GLU A 121 -4.57 -34.11 -44.73
N LYS A 122 -3.36 -33.53 -44.62
CA LYS A 122 -2.30 -33.66 -45.64
C LYS A 122 -1.74 -35.09 -45.75
N ILE A 123 -1.67 -35.82 -44.63
CA ILE A 123 -1.23 -37.22 -44.62
C ILE A 123 -2.21 -38.13 -45.36
N GLU A 124 -3.52 -37.90 -45.21
CA GLU A 124 -4.56 -38.70 -45.87
C GLU A 124 -4.60 -38.49 -47.40
N THR A 125 -4.10 -37.35 -47.88
CA THR A 125 -4.09 -36.98 -49.29
C THR A 125 -2.77 -37.33 -50.01
N GLU A 126 -1.60 -37.05 -49.41
CA GLU A 126 -0.27 -37.24 -50.04
C GLU A 126 0.89 -37.58 -49.05
N GLY A 127 0.62 -38.27 -47.93
CA GLY A 127 1.50 -38.26 -46.74
C GLY A 127 2.94 -38.83 -46.84
N SER A 128 3.94 -37.96 -46.66
CA SER A 128 5.34 -38.29 -46.38
C SER A 128 5.54 -38.86 -44.97
N ALA A 129 6.65 -39.56 -44.73
CA ALA A 129 7.08 -39.93 -43.37
C ALA A 129 7.36 -38.70 -42.50
N GLU A 130 7.75 -37.58 -43.12
CA GLU A 130 8.03 -36.31 -42.45
C GLU A 130 6.74 -35.66 -41.90
N ASP A 131 5.63 -35.74 -42.63
CA ASP A 131 4.35 -35.16 -42.22
C ASP A 131 3.78 -35.90 -40.99
N ARG A 132 3.92 -37.23 -40.96
CA ARG A 132 3.54 -38.05 -39.79
C ARG A 132 4.32 -37.67 -38.54
N LEU A 133 5.60 -37.34 -38.68
CA LEU A 133 6.44 -36.90 -37.56
C LEU A 133 6.02 -35.52 -37.06
N LYS A 134 5.65 -34.60 -37.96
CA LYS A 134 5.14 -33.26 -37.59
C LYS A 134 3.82 -33.35 -36.84
N ALA A 135 2.87 -34.15 -37.33
CA ALA A 135 1.59 -34.36 -36.66
C ALA A 135 1.73 -34.96 -35.25
N LEU A 136 2.69 -35.88 -35.05
CA LEU A 136 2.98 -36.45 -33.73
C LEU A 136 3.59 -35.41 -32.78
N LYS A 137 4.50 -34.56 -33.25
CA LYS A 137 5.09 -33.48 -32.45
C LYS A 137 4.06 -32.44 -32.04
N ALA A 138 3.23 -31.99 -32.97
CA ALA A 138 2.16 -31.04 -32.67
C ALA A 138 1.16 -31.61 -31.64
N ALA A 139 0.86 -32.92 -31.70
CA ALA A 139 0.05 -33.58 -30.69
C ALA A 139 0.73 -33.68 -29.31
N GLU A 140 2.05 -33.85 -29.26
CA GLU A 140 2.84 -33.83 -28.02
C GLU A 140 2.90 -32.42 -27.42
N GLU A 141 3.14 -31.39 -28.24
CA GLU A 141 3.14 -29.98 -27.84
C GLU A 141 1.76 -29.55 -27.30
N ALA A 142 0.68 -30.02 -27.91
CA ALA A 142 -0.67 -29.81 -27.39
C ALA A 142 -0.89 -30.46 -26.01
N GLN A 143 -0.33 -31.65 -25.79
CA GLN A 143 -0.41 -32.33 -24.49
C GLN A 143 0.36 -31.58 -23.41
N GLU A 144 1.59 -31.15 -23.70
CA GLU A 144 2.43 -30.38 -22.78
C GLU A 144 1.76 -29.05 -22.41
N ALA A 145 1.18 -28.36 -23.39
CA ALA A 145 0.46 -27.11 -23.17
C ALA A 145 -0.79 -27.31 -22.28
N LEU A 146 -1.52 -28.42 -22.45
CA LEU A 146 -2.66 -28.75 -21.59
C LEU A 146 -2.27 -29.14 -20.16
N GLU A 147 -1.16 -29.85 -19.98
CA GLU A 147 -0.61 -30.14 -18.66
C GLU A 147 -0.22 -28.86 -17.93
N LYS A 148 0.46 -27.94 -18.63
CA LYS A 148 0.80 -26.61 -18.11
C LYS A 148 -0.44 -25.80 -17.75
N ALA A 149 -1.46 -25.79 -18.62
CA ALA A 149 -2.72 -25.12 -18.32
C ALA A 149 -3.40 -25.69 -17.07
N GLN A 150 -3.37 -27.01 -16.91
CA GLN A 150 -3.92 -27.69 -15.74
C GLN A 150 -3.16 -27.33 -14.45
N GLU A 151 -1.83 -27.31 -14.49
CA GLU A 151 -0.98 -26.93 -13.36
C GLU A 151 -1.25 -25.49 -12.93
N SER A 152 -1.24 -24.54 -13.88
CA SER A 152 -1.52 -23.12 -13.61
C SER A 152 -2.92 -22.89 -13.02
N VAL A 153 -3.96 -23.58 -13.54
CA VAL A 153 -5.31 -23.51 -12.95
C VAL A 153 -5.33 -24.09 -11.53
N GLU A 154 -4.67 -25.22 -11.29
CA GLU A 154 -4.60 -25.81 -9.95
C GLU A 154 -3.89 -24.89 -8.95
N GLU A 155 -2.80 -24.22 -9.35
CA GLU A 155 -2.13 -23.22 -8.53
C GLU A 155 -3.03 -22.01 -8.24
N ALA A 156 -3.75 -21.51 -9.25
CA ALA A 156 -4.69 -20.40 -9.09
C ALA A 156 -5.80 -20.75 -8.09
N VAL A 157 -6.36 -21.97 -8.16
CA VAL A 157 -7.39 -22.45 -7.22
C VAL A 157 -6.83 -22.57 -5.80
N LYS A 158 -5.62 -23.14 -5.62
CA LYS A 158 -4.97 -23.26 -4.30
C LYS A 158 -4.69 -21.90 -3.66
N GLU A 159 -4.23 -20.91 -4.43
CA GLU A 159 -4.02 -19.55 -3.91
C GLU A 159 -5.34 -18.88 -3.53
N GLU A 160 -6.39 -19.05 -4.34
CA GLU A 160 -7.72 -18.53 -4.02
C GLU A 160 -8.31 -19.17 -2.75
N GLU A 161 -8.17 -20.49 -2.56
CA GLU A 161 -8.61 -21.18 -1.33
C GLU A 161 -7.90 -20.64 -0.10
N LYS A 162 -6.58 -20.37 -0.19
CA LYS A 162 -5.82 -19.73 0.90
C LYS A 162 -6.34 -18.33 1.19
N THR A 163 -6.75 -17.57 0.17
CA THR A 163 -7.35 -16.23 0.33
C THR A 163 -8.72 -16.30 0.99
N GLN A 164 -9.58 -17.24 0.59
CA GLN A 164 -10.92 -17.42 1.17
C GLN A 164 -10.90 -17.94 2.61
N HIS A 165 -9.98 -18.85 2.95
CA HIS A 165 -9.82 -19.36 4.32
C HIS A 165 -9.28 -18.31 5.29
N ASP A 166 -8.59 -17.30 4.77
CA ASP A 166 -8.09 -16.17 5.53
C ASP A 166 -9.20 -15.14 5.73
N LYS A 167 -9.99 -15.30 6.82
CA LYS A 167 -11.12 -14.41 7.15
C LYS A 167 -10.74 -12.93 7.19
N THR A 168 -9.50 -12.61 7.56
CA THR A 168 -9.00 -11.23 7.59
C THR A 168 -8.83 -10.66 6.19
N LEU A 169 -8.24 -11.41 5.27
CA LEU A 169 -8.08 -10.97 3.89
C LEU A 169 -9.40 -10.99 3.11
N GLN A 170 -10.24 -12.00 3.33
CA GLN A 170 -11.57 -12.02 2.74
C GLN A 170 -12.42 -10.85 3.25
N GLY A 171 -12.30 -10.47 4.52
CA GLY A 171 -12.94 -9.27 5.07
C GLY A 171 -12.45 -7.98 4.42
N ALA A 172 -11.15 -7.87 4.13
CA ALA A 172 -10.59 -6.71 3.43
C ALA A 172 -11.10 -6.60 1.98
N ILE A 173 -11.23 -7.72 1.27
CA ILE A 173 -11.82 -7.78 -0.06
C ILE A 173 -13.31 -7.43 0.00
N ASP A 174 -14.06 -8.04 0.93
CA ASP A 174 -15.49 -7.78 1.11
C ASP A 174 -15.77 -6.31 1.40
N LYS A 175 -14.98 -5.67 2.27
CA LYS A 175 -15.09 -4.24 2.61
C LYS A 175 -14.78 -3.35 1.41
N ALA A 176 -13.81 -3.72 0.58
CA ALA A 176 -13.47 -2.96 -0.63
C ALA A 176 -14.59 -3.04 -1.70
N VAL A 177 -15.34 -4.14 -1.72
CA VAL A 177 -16.39 -4.42 -2.71
C VAL A 177 -17.80 -4.19 -2.12
N GLU A 178 -17.90 -3.73 -0.87
CA GLU A 178 -19.16 -3.53 -0.14
C GLU A 178 -20.07 -2.48 -0.78
N SER A 179 -19.50 -1.49 -1.48
CA SER A 179 -20.24 -0.46 -2.21
C SER A 179 -20.83 -0.96 -3.55
N THR A 180 -20.54 -2.20 -3.95
CA THR A 180 -20.85 -2.76 -5.26
C THR A 180 -21.25 -4.24 -5.16
N GLU A 181 -22.51 -4.51 -4.77
CA GLU A 181 -23.10 -5.88 -4.74
C GLU A 181 -22.81 -6.69 -6.02
N LYS A 182 -22.87 -6.03 -7.19
CA LYS A 182 -22.55 -6.64 -8.49
C LYS A 182 -21.11 -7.17 -8.60
N GLU A 183 -20.16 -6.52 -7.94
CA GLU A 183 -18.74 -6.91 -7.99
C GLU A 183 -18.45 -8.02 -6.97
N LYS A 184 -19.21 -8.09 -5.86
CA LYS A 184 -19.15 -9.19 -4.90
C LYS A 184 -19.66 -10.50 -5.53
N ASP A 185 -20.73 -10.41 -6.32
CA ASP A 185 -21.24 -11.55 -7.07
C ASP A 185 -20.28 -11.99 -8.18
N LYS A 186 -19.69 -11.03 -8.92
CA LYS A 186 -18.64 -11.32 -9.92
C LYS A 186 -17.39 -11.99 -9.33
N ALA A 187 -16.98 -11.58 -8.14
CA ALA A 187 -15.84 -12.20 -7.44
C ALA A 187 -16.12 -13.67 -7.10
N LYS A 188 -17.34 -13.99 -6.66
CA LYS A 188 -17.76 -15.36 -6.36
C LYS A 188 -17.93 -16.22 -7.60
N THR A 189 -18.59 -15.70 -8.65
CA THR A 189 -18.78 -16.45 -9.89
C THR A 189 -17.46 -16.74 -10.58
N SER A 190 -16.55 -15.77 -10.65
CA SER A 190 -15.19 -15.95 -11.18
C SER A 190 -14.44 -17.12 -10.52
N ASN A 191 -14.58 -17.26 -9.20
CA ASN A 191 -13.91 -18.34 -8.46
C ASN A 191 -14.50 -19.72 -8.80
N GLU A 192 -15.82 -19.82 -8.93
CA GLU A 192 -16.47 -21.04 -9.37
C GLU A 192 -16.11 -21.38 -10.82
N ASP A 193 -15.95 -20.38 -11.68
CA ASP A 193 -15.68 -20.58 -13.10
C ASP A 193 -14.26 -21.12 -13.31
N VAL A 194 -13.26 -20.61 -12.59
CA VAL A 194 -11.88 -21.18 -12.60
C VAL A 194 -11.88 -22.63 -12.09
N ALA A 195 -12.63 -22.95 -11.04
CA ALA A 195 -12.74 -24.33 -10.52
C ALA A 195 -13.44 -25.28 -11.51
N LYS A 196 -14.49 -24.81 -12.21
CA LYS A 196 -15.16 -25.58 -13.27
C LYS A 196 -14.23 -25.80 -14.47
N VAL A 197 -13.38 -24.83 -14.79
CA VAL A 197 -12.37 -24.97 -15.84
C VAL A 197 -11.35 -26.05 -15.49
N GLN A 198 -10.94 -26.17 -14.22
CA GLN A 198 -10.05 -27.25 -13.77
C GLN A 198 -10.61 -28.66 -14.11
N GLU A 199 -11.90 -28.88 -13.86
CA GLU A 199 -12.58 -30.15 -14.18
C GLU A 199 -12.67 -30.39 -15.69
N LYS A 200 -12.95 -29.33 -16.47
CA LYS A 200 -13.01 -29.39 -17.94
C LYS A 200 -11.65 -29.73 -18.55
N ILE A 201 -10.57 -29.06 -18.12
CA ILE A 201 -9.20 -29.32 -18.61
C ILE A 201 -8.79 -30.75 -18.28
N GLY A 202 -9.03 -31.23 -17.05
CA GLY A 202 -8.73 -32.62 -16.67
C GLY A 202 -9.51 -33.66 -17.50
N THR A 203 -10.70 -33.32 -17.99
CA THR A 203 -11.47 -34.17 -18.91
C THR A 203 -10.90 -34.15 -20.32
N ILE A 204 -10.41 -32.99 -20.78
CA ILE A 204 -9.80 -32.79 -22.09
C ILE A 204 -8.44 -33.51 -22.18
N SER A 205 -7.57 -33.37 -21.17
CA SER A 205 -6.25 -34.03 -21.12
C SER A 205 -6.33 -35.56 -21.22
N ASN A 206 -7.38 -36.17 -20.67
CA ASN A 206 -7.58 -37.63 -20.75
C ASN A 206 -8.12 -38.12 -22.11
N LYS A 207 -8.46 -37.22 -23.04
CA LYS A 207 -9.18 -37.52 -24.28
C LYS A 207 -8.42 -37.23 -25.57
N ILE A 208 -7.12 -36.99 -25.50
CA ILE A 208 -6.31 -36.71 -26.69
C ILE A 208 -6.09 -38.02 -27.43
N VAL A 209 -7.04 -38.32 -28.31
CA VAL A 209 -7.07 -39.53 -29.13
C VAL A 209 -7.42 -39.14 -30.57
N THR A 210 -6.59 -39.68 -31.45
CA THR A 210 -6.58 -39.89 -32.92
C THR A 210 -7.86 -39.79 -33.78
N ASP A 211 -9.02 -39.34 -33.31
CA ASP A 211 -10.30 -39.26 -34.04
C ASP A 211 -10.75 -37.81 -34.31
N GLU A 212 -11.05 -37.46 -35.57
CA GLU A 212 -11.37 -36.08 -36.00
C GLU A 212 -12.61 -35.48 -35.31
N GLN A 213 -13.61 -36.33 -35.00
CA GLN A 213 -14.84 -35.90 -34.33
C GLN A 213 -14.60 -35.55 -32.86
N GLU A 214 -13.59 -36.13 -32.22
CA GLU A 214 -13.19 -35.79 -30.86
C GLU A 214 -12.26 -34.58 -30.84
N GLN A 215 -11.41 -34.37 -31.85
CA GLN A 215 -10.56 -33.17 -31.99
C GLN A 215 -11.36 -31.87 -32.08
N LYS A 216 -12.39 -31.78 -32.93
CA LYS A 216 -13.27 -30.59 -33.00
C LYS A 216 -14.01 -30.31 -31.70
N LYS A 217 -14.38 -31.35 -30.94
CA LYS A 217 -14.99 -31.19 -29.62
C LYS A 217 -13.98 -30.72 -28.58
N THR A 218 -12.73 -31.16 -28.70
CA THR A 218 -11.62 -30.70 -27.88
C THR A 218 -11.33 -29.22 -28.13
N GLU A 219 -11.18 -28.79 -29.39
CA GLU A 219 -11.00 -27.37 -29.75
C GLU A 219 -12.13 -26.48 -29.19
N GLN A 220 -13.40 -26.88 -29.37
CA GLN A 220 -14.54 -26.16 -28.79
C GLN A 220 -14.51 -26.14 -27.25
N GLY A 221 -14.00 -27.20 -26.63
CA GLY A 221 -13.81 -27.28 -25.19
C GLY A 221 -12.72 -26.32 -24.70
N LEU A 222 -11.63 -26.19 -25.46
CA LEU A 222 -10.53 -25.26 -25.18
C LEU A 222 -10.94 -23.81 -25.35
N ASP A 223 -11.66 -23.48 -26.44
CA ASP A 223 -12.20 -22.14 -26.65
C ASP A 223 -13.10 -21.70 -25.50
N LYS A 224 -13.97 -22.61 -25.05
CA LYS A 224 -14.86 -22.33 -23.93
C LYS A 224 -14.09 -22.20 -22.62
N ALA A 225 -13.11 -23.06 -22.36
CA ALA A 225 -12.28 -23.00 -21.16
C ALA A 225 -11.47 -21.69 -21.12
N LYS A 226 -10.91 -21.28 -22.27
CA LYS A 226 -10.18 -20.02 -22.44
C LYS A 226 -11.10 -18.84 -22.17
N GLN A 227 -12.28 -18.80 -22.79
CA GLN A 227 -13.27 -17.73 -22.56
C GLN A 227 -13.67 -17.64 -21.08
N ASP A 228 -13.97 -18.76 -20.43
CA ASP A 228 -14.34 -18.79 -19.01
C ASP A 228 -13.19 -18.22 -18.12
N LEU A 229 -11.92 -18.52 -18.45
CA LEU A 229 -10.76 -17.97 -17.74
C LEU A 229 -10.54 -16.48 -18.04
N GLU A 230 -10.72 -16.03 -19.28
CA GLU A 230 -10.63 -14.61 -19.65
C GLU A 230 -11.69 -13.77 -18.91
N GLU A 231 -12.94 -14.24 -18.86
CA GLU A 231 -14.02 -13.61 -18.08
C GLU A 231 -13.67 -13.58 -16.58
N ALA A 232 -13.05 -14.65 -16.04
CA ALA A 232 -12.57 -14.68 -14.67
C ALA A 232 -11.40 -13.69 -14.42
N VAL A 233 -10.47 -13.53 -15.38
CA VAL A 233 -9.38 -12.55 -15.31
C VAL A 233 -9.93 -11.13 -15.26
N GLU A 234 -10.92 -10.80 -16.09
CA GLU A 234 -11.57 -9.49 -16.08
C GLU A 234 -12.25 -9.21 -14.73
N ALA A 235 -13.03 -10.17 -14.22
CA ALA A 235 -13.71 -10.05 -12.93
C ALA A 235 -12.72 -9.85 -11.77
N LYS A 236 -11.67 -10.68 -11.69
CA LYS A 236 -10.62 -10.56 -10.65
C LYS A 236 -9.86 -9.25 -10.76
N THR A 237 -9.67 -8.73 -11.97
CA THR A 237 -9.00 -7.44 -12.21
C THR A 237 -9.83 -6.27 -11.67
N GLU A 238 -11.15 -6.27 -11.86
CA GLU A 238 -12.01 -5.22 -11.31
C GLU A 238 -12.06 -5.29 -9.77
N VAL A 239 -12.13 -6.50 -9.19
CA VAL A 239 -12.03 -6.68 -7.72
C VAL A 239 -10.71 -6.11 -7.19
N LYS A 240 -9.58 -6.43 -7.83
CA LYS A 240 -8.27 -5.87 -7.46
C LYS A 240 -8.28 -4.35 -7.51
N LYS A 241 -8.88 -3.76 -8.54
CA LYS A 241 -8.98 -2.30 -8.69
C LYS A 241 -9.75 -1.67 -7.53
N GLN A 242 -10.86 -2.26 -7.09
CA GLN A 242 -11.58 -1.76 -5.91
C GLN A 242 -10.75 -1.86 -4.64
N VAL A 243 -10.01 -2.96 -4.43
CA VAL A 243 -9.10 -3.08 -3.29
C VAL A 243 -8.04 -1.98 -3.32
N LEU A 244 -7.48 -1.65 -4.48
CA LEU A 244 -6.52 -0.54 -4.64
C LEU A 244 -7.13 0.84 -4.34
N VAL A 245 -8.39 1.07 -4.74
CA VAL A 245 -9.12 2.30 -4.41
C VAL A 245 -9.32 2.40 -2.90
N ASN A 246 -9.84 1.34 -2.26
CA ASN A 246 -10.04 1.30 -0.81
C ASN A 246 -8.70 1.48 -0.04
N MET A 247 -7.62 0.91 -0.55
CA MET A 247 -6.27 1.05 0.01
C MET A 247 -5.77 2.50 -0.01
N THR A 248 -6.22 3.30 -1.00
CA THR A 248 -5.95 4.74 -1.04
C THR A 248 -6.68 5.46 0.09
N THR A 249 -7.97 5.15 0.29
CA THR A 249 -8.76 5.68 1.41
C THR A 249 -8.16 5.29 2.76
N LEU A 250 -7.75 4.02 2.95
CA LEU A 250 -7.12 3.57 4.18
C LEU A 250 -5.79 4.30 4.48
N ARG A 251 -5.04 4.69 3.44
CA ARG A 251 -3.83 5.50 3.59
C ARG A 251 -4.15 6.91 4.04
N GLU A 252 -5.19 7.53 3.48
CA GLU A 252 -5.67 8.85 3.90
C GLU A 252 -6.12 8.83 5.37
N GLU A 253 -6.94 7.84 5.75
CA GLU A 253 -7.40 7.66 7.14
C GLU A 253 -6.23 7.41 8.10
N ARG A 254 -5.24 6.60 7.70
CA ARG A 254 -4.04 6.35 8.52
C ARG A 254 -3.25 7.64 8.73
N THR A 255 -3.06 8.45 7.69
CA THR A 255 -2.38 9.76 7.81
C THR A 255 -3.15 10.67 8.74
N ALA A 256 -4.46 10.82 8.53
CA ALA A 256 -5.34 11.63 9.36
C ALA A 256 -5.32 11.21 10.84
N LEU A 257 -5.25 9.90 11.13
CA LEU A 257 -5.08 9.37 12.49
C LEU A 257 -3.67 9.63 13.04
N SER A 258 -2.63 9.55 12.21
CA SER A 258 -1.26 9.87 12.61
C SER A 258 -1.12 11.33 13.00
N ASP A 259 -1.63 12.25 12.18
CA ASP A 259 -1.56 13.69 12.44
C ASP A 259 -2.25 14.05 13.78
N ARG A 260 -3.43 13.49 14.03
CA ARG A 260 -4.15 13.67 15.31
C ARG A 260 -3.43 13.01 16.47
N PHE A 261 -2.81 11.86 16.25
CA PHE A 261 -2.03 11.19 17.27
C PHE A 261 -0.77 11.99 17.63
N GLU A 262 -0.10 12.60 16.66
CA GLU A 262 1.04 13.52 16.89
C GLU A 262 0.63 14.71 17.77
N VAL A 263 -0.56 15.29 17.56
CA VAL A 263 -1.11 16.36 18.41
C VAL A 263 -1.31 15.89 19.86
N VAL A 264 -1.81 14.67 20.05
CA VAL A 264 -1.96 14.06 21.39
C VAL A 264 -0.60 13.85 22.05
N LEU A 265 0.40 13.41 21.28
CA LEU A 265 1.76 13.23 21.77
C LEU A 265 2.44 14.56 22.11
N GLU A 266 2.21 15.61 21.34
CA GLU A 266 2.75 16.94 21.60
C GLU A 266 2.24 17.52 22.93
N GLU A 267 0.93 17.41 23.20
CA GLU A 267 0.37 17.83 24.49
C GLU A 267 0.87 16.94 25.64
N LEU A 268 0.98 15.62 25.41
CA LEU A 268 1.52 14.67 26.39
C LEU A 268 2.98 15.01 26.76
N GLU A 269 3.84 15.28 25.77
CA GLU A 269 5.23 15.68 25.96
C GLU A 269 5.33 17.04 26.68
N THR A 270 4.48 18.00 26.30
CA THR A 270 4.39 19.32 26.96
C THR A 270 4.09 19.19 28.45
N LYS A 271 3.32 18.18 28.86
CA LYS A 271 3.03 17.88 30.28
C LYS A 271 4.04 16.94 30.95
N GLY A 272 5.10 16.55 30.24
CA GLY A 272 6.20 15.75 30.77
C GLY A 272 6.01 14.23 30.62
N GLY A 273 5.13 13.79 29.72
CA GLY A 273 4.96 12.36 29.39
C GLY A 273 6.05 11.81 28.48
N ASP A 274 6.25 10.49 28.52
CA ASP A 274 7.19 9.79 27.63
C ASP A 274 6.50 9.42 26.30
N VAL A 275 7.03 9.96 25.21
CA VAL A 275 6.51 9.77 23.85
C VAL A 275 7.44 8.94 22.95
N GLU A 276 8.61 8.53 23.43
CA GLU A 276 9.68 7.97 22.59
C GLU A 276 9.23 6.70 21.85
N LEU A 277 8.51 5.81 22.53
CA LEU A 277 7.99 4.57 21.95
C LEU A 277 6.90 4.81 20.90
N TYR A 278 6.10 5.87 21.09
CA TYR A 278 5.05 6.22 20.15
C TYR A 278 5.64 6.83 18.88
N ASN A 279 6.58 7.76 19.01
CA ASN A 279 7.28 8.37 17.87
C ASN A 279 8.00 7.32 17.03
N LYS A 280 8.73 6.39 17.68
CA LYS A 280 9.38 5.26 16.97
C LYS A 280 8.40 4.41 16.17
N TYR A 281 7.18 4.23 16.67
CA TYR A 281 6.15 3.50 15.94
C TYR A 281 5.62 4.31 14.75
N ILE A 282 5.30 5.59 14.95
CA ILE A 282 4.86 6.51 13.89
C ILE A 282 5.90 6.55 12.76
N ASP A 283 7.18 6.74 13.10
CA ASP A 283 8.30 6.74 12.14
C ASP A 283 8.38 5.44 11.33
N ALA A 284 8.12 4.30 11.97
CA ALA A 284 8.18 3.00 11.30
C ALA A 284 7.04 2.80 10.28
N ILE A 285 5.88 3.43 10.50
CA ILE A 285 4.70 3.29 9.63
C ILE A 285 4.52 4.44 8.63
N SER A 286 5.13 5.60 8.89
CA SER A 286 5.15 6.77 8.02
C SER A 286 6.10 6.59 6.83
N GLY A 287 7.08 5.69 6.96
CA GLY A 287 7.92 5.23 5.86
C GLY A 287 7.12 4.52 4.77
N ILE A 288 6.78 5.25 3.71
CA ILE A 288 6.26 4.66 2.46
C ILE A 288 7.32 3.68 1.94
N LYS A 289 7.08 2.37 2.09
CA LYS A 289 7.79 1.36 1.29
C LYS A 289 7.31 1.51 -0.15
N VAL A 290 7.93 2.41 -0.89
CA VAL A 290 7.81 2.47 -2.35
C VAL A 290 8.55 1.24 -2.87
N ASP A 291 7.79 0.17 -3.12
CA ASP A 291 8.28 -1.01 -3.84
C ASP A 291 8.43 -0.59 -5.31
N VAL A 292 9.66 -0.24 -5.69
CA VAL A 292 10.03 0.28 -7.01
C VAL A 292 10.08 -0.89 -8.02
N THR A 293 8.93 -1.51 -8.30
CA THR A 293 8.83 -2.57 -9.32
C THR A 293 7.57 -2.50 -10.19
N ASP A 294 6.66 -1.53 -9.98
CA ASP A 294 5.50 -1.32 -10.86
C ASP A 294 5.39 0.14 -11.33
N THR A 295 5.81 0.38 -12.57
CA THR A 295 5.78 1.69 -13.23
C THR A 295 4.36 2.16 -13.55
N GLN A 296 3.36 1.27 -13.56
CA GLN A 296 1.96 1.64 -13.77
C GLN A 296 1.26 2.05 -12.47
N GLY A 297 1.53 1.35 -11.35
CA GLY A 297 0.98 1.68 -10.03
C GLY A 297 1.47 3.01 -9.45
N THR A 298 2.71 3.39 -9.76
CA THR A 298 3.31 4.66 -9.31
C THR A 298 2.64 5.86 -10.00
N TRP A 299 2.31 5.74 -11.29
CA TRP A 299 1.62 6.82 -12.02
C TRP A 299 0.19 7.05 -11.52
N ILE A 300 -0.54 5.97 -11.22
CA ILE A 300 -1.90 6.05 -10.67
C ILE A 300 -1.90 6.65 -9.26
N THR A 301 -0.89 6.36 -8.45
CA THR A 301 -0.74 6.94 -7.10
C THR A 301 -0.40 8.43 -7.16
N ILE A 302 0.49 8.84 -8.07
CA ILE A 302 0.85 10.26 -8.25
C ILE A 302 -0.35 11.05 -8.81
N VAL A 303 -1.08 10.50 -9.78
CA VAL A 303 -2.29 11.15 -10.35
C VAL A 303 -3.43 11.17 -9.32
N GLY A 304 -3.59 10.11 -8.52
CA GLY A 304 -4.55 10.05 -7.43
C GLY A 304 -4.28 11.07 -6.33
N TRP A 305 -3.02 11.22 -5.91
CA TRP A 305 -2.60 12.31 -5.03
C TRP A 305 -2.82 13.69 -5.66
N LEU A 306 -2.50 13.85 -6.95
CA LEU A 306 -2.69 15.12 -7.68
C LEU A 306 -4.17 15.53 -7.79
N GLN A 307 -5.07 14.56 -7.91
CA GLN A 307 -6.52 14.78 -8.00
C GLN A 307 -7.22 14.82 -6.63
N SER A 308 -6.53 14.39 -5.56
CA SER A 308 -7.05 14.48 -4.19
C SER A 308 -7.28 15.93 -3.77
N LYS A 309 -8.36 16.18 -3.02
CA LYS A 309 -8.73 17.52 -2.56
C LYS A 309 -7.76 18.07 -1.50
N GLU A 310 -7.08 17.21 -0.76
CA GLU A 310 -6.23 17.59 0.39
C GLU A 310 -4.73 17.65 0.06
N GLY A 311 -4.25 16.84 -0.89
CA GLY A 311 -2.85 16.83 -1.34
C GLY A 311 -2.63 17.69 -2.58
N GLY A 312 -3.01 17.15 -3.74
CA GLY A 312 -2.68 17.70 -5.05
C GLY A 312 -3.31 19.05 -5.36
N LEU A 313 -4.59 19.23 -5.03
CA LEU A 313 -5.29 20.48 -5.31
C LEU A 313 -4.76 21.65 -4.46
N ARG A 314 -4.42 21.37 -3.19
CA ARG A 314 -3.81 22.34 -2.26
C ARG A 314 -2.40 22.72 -2.71
N TRP A 315 -1.59 21.72 -3.08
CA TRP A 315 -0.26 21.94 -3.61
C TRP A 315 -0.29 22.72 -4.93
N ALA A 316 -1.19 22.39 -5.86
CA ALA A 316 -1.36 23.13 -7.13
C ALA A 316 -1.70 24.61 -6.90
N ASN A 317 -2.56 24.91 -5.92
CA ASN A 317 -2.88 26.29 -5.53
C ASN A 317 -1.66 27.01 -4.93
N ASN A 318 -0.92 26.35 -4.05
CA ASN A 318 0.27 26.93 -3.39
C ASN A 318 1.43 27.13 -4.39
N ILE A 319 1.62 26.24 -5.37
CA ILE A 319 2.54 26.46 -6.50
C ILE A 319 2.10 27.61 -7.38
N GLY A 320 0.79 27.71 -7.67
CA GLY A 320 0.26 28.83 -8.43
C GLY A 320 0.62 30.17 -7.78
N LYS A 321 0.45 30.27 -6.46
CA LYS A 321 0.87 31.45 -5.67
C LYS A 321 2.38 31.66 -5.70
N PHE A 322 3.17 30.60 -5.52
CA PHE A 322 4.64 30.63 -5.62
C PHE A 322 5.10 31.21 -6.95
N LEU A 323 4.64 30.65 -8.06
CA LEU A 323 4.98 31.11 -9.40
C LEU A 323 4.50 32.54 -9.64
N GLY A 324 3.33 32.92 -9.10
CA GLY A 324 2.84 34.30 -9.13
C GLY A 324 3.76 35.29 -8.41
N ILE A 325 4.24 34.95 -7.21
CA ILE A 325 5.19 35.78 -6.45
C ILE A 325 6.53 35.90 -7.19
N VAL A 326 7.08 34.77 -7.66
CA VAL A 326 8.35 34.76 -8.40
C VAL A 326 8.23 35.57 -9.69
N ALA A 327 7.14 35.42 -10.45
CA ALA A 327 6.89 36.20 -11.66
C ALA A 327 6.72 37.70 -11.35
N GLY A 328 5.99 38.04 -10.29
CA GLY A 328 5.81 39.43 -9.85
C GLY A 328 7.14 40.09 -9.48
N PHE A 329 7.97 39.41 -8.68
CA PHE A 329 9.31 39.90 -8.33
C PHE A 329 10.27 39.90 -9.52
N SER A 330 10.13 38.96 -10.46
CA SER A 330 10.90 38.96 -11.71
C SER A 330 10.59 40.21 -12.53
N ILE A 331 9.32 40.55 -12.72
CA ILE A 331 8.90 41.77 -13.43
C ILE A 331 9.35 43.02 -12.67
N LEU A 332 9.19 43.04 -11.34
CA LEU A 332 9.66 44.15 -10.51
C LEU A 332 11.17 44.36 -10.64
N SER A 333 11.95 43.29 -10.68
CA SER A 333 13.40 43.36 -10.88
C SER A 333 13.77 43.99 -12.23
N LEU A 334 12.99 43.74 -13.29
CA LEU A 334 13.19 44.36 -14.60
C LEU A 334 12.93 45.87 -14.56
N ILE A 335 11.83 46.28 -13.90
CA ILE A 335 11.45 47.69 -13.77
C ILE A 335 12.49 48.44 -12.94
N VAL A 336 12.81 47.94 -11.74
CA VAL A 336 13.79 48.56 -10.83
C VAL A 336 15.16 48.60 -11.50
N GLY A 337 15.58 47.52 -12.18
CA GLY A 337 16.84 47.48 -12.92
C GLY A 337 16.92 48.57 -14.00
N THR A 338 15.84 48.79 -14.75
CA THR A 338 15.77 49.80 -15.81
C THR A 338 15.77 51.23 -15.25
N VAL A 339 15.02 51.48 -14.17
CA VAL A 339 15.00 52.79 -13.49
C VAL A 339 16.37 53.10 -12.90
N LEU A 340 17.00 52.11 -12.27
CA LEU A 340 18.32 52.25 -11.66
C LEU A 340 19.39 52.52 -12.73
N GLU A 341 19.33 51.83 -13.87
CA GLU A 341 20.20 52.12 -15.01
C GLU A 341 20.05 53.58 -15.45
N LYS A 342 18.83 54.05 -15.68
CA LYS A 342 18.56 55.43 -16.10
C LYS A 342 19.00 56.48 -15.06
N SER A 343 18.80 56.19 -13.77
CA SER A 343 19.20 57.08 -12.67
C SER A 343 20.72 57.16 -12.52
N LEU A 344 21.42 56.02 -12.63
CA LEU A 344 22.86 55.97 -12.53
C LEU A 344 23.55 56.68 -13.71
N TRP A 345 22.88 56.83 -14.85
CA TRP A 345 23.34 57.67 -15.98
C TRP A 345 23.36 59.16 -15.67
N MET A 346 22.60 59.59 -14.68
CA MET A 346 22.55 60.99 -14.24
C MET A 346 23.76 61.38 -13.37
N PHE A 347 24.51 60.41 -12.86
CA PHE A 347 25.74 60.63 -12.10
C PHE A 347 26.97 60.46 -13.00
N PRO A 348 27.64 61.56 -13.41
CA PRO A 348 28.75 61.51 -14.37
C PRO A 348 30.02 60.84 -13.82
N ASN A 349 30.13 60.67 -12.50
CA ASN A 349 31.35 60.20 -11.83
C ASN A 349 31.41 58.67 -11.61
N MET A 350 30.45 57.89 -12.12
CA MET A 350 30.45 56.43 -11.98
C MET A 350 31.00 55.75 -13.24
N SER A 351 31.93 54.80 -13.05
CA SER A 351 32.45 53.98 -14.14
C SER A 351 31.36 53.09 -14.73
N ALA A 352 31.44 52.82 -16.04
CA ALA A 352 30.49 51.96 -16.74
C ALA A 352 30.41 50.55 -16.11
N MET A 353 31.54 50.03 -15.62
CA MET A 353 31.60 48.73 -14.93
C MET A 353 30.86 48.74 -13.59
N LEU A 354 31.06 49.77 -12.76
CA LEU A 354 30.37 49.86 -11.45
C LEU A 354 28.86 50.00 -11.64
N ARG A 355 28.44 50.78 -12.63
CA ARG A 355 27.03 50.93 -12.98
C ARG A 355 26.40 49.61 -13.39
N GLN A 356 27.05 48.87 -14.29
CA GLN A 356 26.55 47.58 -14.75
C GLN A 356 26.56 46.53 -13.63
N PHE A 357 27.57 46.55 -12.76
CA PHE A 357 27.65 45.69 -11.58
C PHE A 357 26.49 45.95 -10.61
N VAL A 358 26.23 47.22 -10.26
CA VAL A 358 25.13 47.61 -9.37
C VAL A 358 23.77 47.21 -9.95
N VAL A 359 23.52 47.47 -11.24
CA VAL A 359 22.27 47.06 -11.90
C VAL A 359 22.12 45.54 -11.92
N ARG A 360 23.21 44.80 -12.17
CA ARG A 360 23.20 43.32 -12.18
C ARG A 360 22.92 42.75 -10.79
N ILE A 361 23.59 43.25 -9.75
CA ILE A 361 23.37 42.82 -8.36
C ILE A 361 21.95 43.13 -7.92
N THR A 362 21.42 44.31 -8.24
CA THR A 362 20.04 44.66 -7.88
C THR A 362 19.02 43.77 -8.58
N ARG A 363 19.19 43.49 -9.88
CA ARG A 363 18.28 42.60 -10.63
C ARG A 363 18.32 41.16 -10.10
N GLN A 364 19.52 40.62 -9.91
CA GLN A 364 19.69 39.26 -9.40
C GLN A 364 19.23 39.14 -7.94
N GLY A 365 19.51 40.15 -7.11
CA GLY A 365 19.10 40.20 -5.71
C GLY A 365 17.58 40.23 -5.55
N LEU A 366 16.88 41.09 -6.29
CA LEU A 366 15.41 41.14 -6.24
C LEU A 366 14.77 39.83 -6.71
N PHE A 367 15.35 39.18 -7.72
CA PHE A 367 14.88 37.88 -8.20
C PHE A 367 15.05 36.78 -7.13
N VAL A 368 16.21 36.71 -6.48
CA VAL A 368 16.48 35.76 -5.38
C VAL A 368 15.55 36.02 -4.20
N VAL A 369 15.30 37.28 -3.85
CA VAL A 369 14.30 37.65 -2.82
C VAL A 369 12.91 37.17 -3.20
N GLY A 370 12.51 37.29 -4.47
CA GLY A 370 11.25 36.76 -4.98
C GLY A 370 11.13 35.24 -4.84
N ILE A 371 12.21 34.50 -5.08
CA ILE A 371 12.25 33.04 -4.88
C ILE A 371 12.14 32.70 -3.39
N ILE A 372 12.89 33.36 -2.51
CA ILE A 372 12.85 33.13 -1.06
C ILE A 372 11.46 33.42 -0.50
N LEU A 373 10.88 34.57 -0.86
CA LEU A 373 9.51 34.92 -0.46
C LEU A 373 8.49 33.97 -1.09
N GLY A 374 8.72 33.51 -2.31
CA GLY A 374 7.87 32.51 -2.93
C GLY A 374 7.86 31.19 -2.16
N ILE A 375 9.01 30.71 -1.70
CA ILE A 375 9.13 29.42 -0.99
C ILE A 375 8.25 29.40 0.28
N THR A 376 8.01 30.56 0.89
CA THR A 376 7.04 30.68 2.02
C THR A 376 5.62 30.28 1.64
N ALA A 377 5.21 30.56 0.40
CA ALA A 377 3.88 30.22 -0.11
C ALA A 377 3.72 28.72 -0.42
N LEU A 378 4.83 27.96 -0.47
CA LEU A 378 4.82 26.50 -0.59
C LEU A 378 4.68 25.81 0.77
N GLU A 379 4.57 26.55 1.88
CA GLU A 379 4.56 26.03 3.27
C GLU A 379 5.82 25.21 3.62
N VAL A 380 6.89 25.31 2.82
CA VAL A 380 8.17 24.62 3.05
C VAL A 380 9.01 25.43 4.03
N SER A 381 9.60 24.76 5.02
CA SER A 381 10.49 25.41 5.98
C SER A 381 11.77 25.91 5.31
N ILE A 382 12.05 27.21 5.44
CA ILE A 382 13.21 27.88 4.81
C ILE A 382 14.51 27.63 5.61
N GLY A 383 14.41 27.01 6.79
CA GLY A 383 15.53 26.78 7.72
C GLY A 383 16.77 26.15 7.06
N PRO A 384 16.64 25.06 6.28
CA PRO A 384 17.78 24.43 5.60
C PRO A 384 18.45 25.31 4.53
N LEU A 385 17.69 26.14 3.82
CA LEU A 385 18.23 27.05 2.79
C LEU A 385 19.00 28.22 3.41
N MET A 386 18.53 28.74 4.55
CA MET A 386 19.24 29.79 5.29
C MET A 386 20.52 29.26 5.92
N ALA A 387 20.53 28.01 6.38
CA ALA A 387 21.73 27.35 6.90
C ALA A 387 22.84 27.21 5.83
N MET A 388 22.47 26.95 4.57
CA MET A 388 23.44 26.87 3.46
C MET A 388 24.01 28.22 3.01
N ILE A 389 23.30 29.33 3.21
CA ILE A 389 23.76 30.67 2.80
C ILE A 389 24.64 31.31 3.89
N GLY A 390 24.50 30.87 5.15
CA GLY A 390 25.30 31.34 6.28
C GLY A 390 26.59 30.54 6.57
N ALA A 391 26.76 29.38 5.93
CA ALA A 391 27.97 28.54 5.97
C ALA A 391 28.88 28.86 4.79
#